data_AF-A0A4S2KJG3-F1
#
_entry.id   AF-A0A4S2KJG3-F1
#
_cell.length_a   1.000
_cell.length_b   1.000
_cell.length_c   1.000
_cell.angle_alpha   90.00
_cell.angle_beta   90.00
_cell.angle_gamma   90.00
#
_symmetry.space_group_name_H-M   'P 1'
#
loop_
_entity.id
_entity.type
_entity.pdbx_description
1 polymer ?
#
loop_
_entity_poly.entity_id
_entity_poly.type
_entity_poly.pdbx_seq_one_letter_code
_entity_poly.pdbx_strand_id
1 'polypeptide(L)'
;MAPFSSVFLGVWGVFVVILIKESTPVSWEEWWTYDGISGPAFWGLINPEWWLCNKGRRQSPVNLEPTQLLFDPNLQPLHLDKHRINGVLANTGHSVVFAVENDTRHPVNISGGPLSYRYQFHEIHLHFGADDRIGSEHTVDGHAFPAELQIFGFNSQLYNNFSDALHKAQGIVAVSLLLQLGDLSNPELRTFTQQLDKIKYGGERFDNVTNSGVTVRRGGVAINLAKTII
;
A
#
# COMPACT_ATOMS: atom_id res chain seq x y z
N MET A 1 -13.37 -14.33 -21.22
CA MET A 1 -13.18 -14.83 -22.60
C MET A 1 -12.92 -13.63 -23.49
N ALA A 2 -11.66 -13.35 -23.82
CA ALA A 2 -11.29 -12.34 -24.82
C ALA A 2 -11.10 -13.03 -26.18
N PRO A 3 -11.45 -12.41 -27.32
CA PRO A 3 -11.33 -13.05 -28.63
C PRO A 3 -9.91 -12.85 -29.16
N PHE A 4 -9.18 -13.94 -29.39
CA PHE A 4 -7.93 -13.92 -30.14
C PHE A 4 -8.24 -13.82 -31.64
N SER A 5 -7.67 -12.83 -32.33
CA SER A 5 -7.67 -12.78 -33.80
C SER A 5 -6.33 -13.30 -34.32
N SER A 6 -6.37 -14.36 -35.11
CA SER A 6 -5.20 -14.98 -35.74
C SER A 6 -5.25 -14.76 -37.25
N VAL A 7 -4.19 -14.18 -37.82
CA VAL A 7 -3.98 -14.05 -39.28
C VAL A 7 -2.98 -15.11 -39.72
N PHE A 8 -3.36 -15.92 -40.71
CA PHE A 8 -2.53 -17.01 -41.24
C PHE A 8 -1.99 -16.68 -42.64
N LEU A 9 -0.68 -16.71 -42.81
CA LEU A 9 -0.01 -16.82 -44.10
C LEU A 9 0.96 -18.00 -44.04
N GLY A 10 0.68 -19.04 -44.80
CA GLY A 10 1.47 -20.27 -44.80
C GLY A 10 2.58 -20.28 -45.83
N VAL A 11 3.81 -20.53 -45.38
CA VAL A 11 4.85 -21.25 -46.14
C VAL A 11 5.69 -22.03 -45.12
N TRP A 12 6.06 -23.25 -45.47
CA TRP A 12 6.90 -24.18 -44.70
C TRP A 12 8.15 -23.51 -44.11
N GLY A 13 8.15 -23.27 -42.80
CA GLY A 13 9.25 -22.63 -42.09
C GLY A 13 8.91 -22.54 -40.62
N VAL A 14 9.92 -22.74 -39.77
CA VAL A 14 9.88 -22.73 -38.29
C VAL A 14 8.80 -21.80 -37.73
N PHE A 15 7.84 -22.38 -36.98
CA PHE A 15 6.83 -21.62 -36.26
C PHE A 15 7.45 -20.93 -35.05
N VAL A 16 7.85 -19.67 -35.21
CA VAL A 16 8.14 -18.79 -34.07
C VAL A 16 6.81 -18.20 -33.61
N VAL A 17 6.22 -18.77 -32.55
CA VAL A 17 5.08 -18.17 -31.86
C VAL A 17 5.62 -17.00 -31.04
N ILE A 18 5.55 -15.79 -31.60
CA ILE A 18 5.83 -14.56 -30.85
C ILE A 18 4.58 -14.27 -30.01
N LEU A 19 4.63 -14.64 -28.73
CA LEU A 19 3.66 -14.17 -27.74
C LEU A 19 3.92 -12.69 -27.48
N ILE A 20 3.26 -11.82 -28.25
CA ILE A 20 3.22 -10.38 -27.94
C ILE A 20 2.29 -10.24 -26.74
N LYS A 21 2.85 -10.05 -25.55
CA LYS A 21 2.08 -9.65 -24.36
C LYS A 21 1.54 -8.25 -24.70
N GLU A 22 0.22 -8.10 -24.77
CA GLU A 22 -0.42 -6.79 -24.99
C GLU A 22 0.17 -5.80 -23.98
N SER A 23 0.83 -4.76 -24.48
CA SER A 23 1.28 -3.65 -23.66
C SER A 23 0.07 -2.85 -23.24
N THR A 24 -0.19 -2.78 -21.93
CA THR A 24 -1.16 -1.81 -21.41
C THR A 24 -0.72 -0.41 -21.84
N PRO A 25 -1.61 0.41 -22.41
CA PRO A 25 -1.26 1.77 -22.80
C PRO A 25 -0.76 2.54 -21.58
N VAL A 26 0.39 3.19 -21.72
CA VAL A 26 0.96 4.05 -20.69
C VAL A 26 0.18 5.36 -20.67
N SER A 27 -0.51 5.66 -19.56
CA SER A 27 -1.12 6.96 -19.35
C SER A 27 -0.09 7.94 -18.83
N TRP A 28 0.18 9.01 -19.58
CA TRP A 28 1.05 10.10 -19.12
C TRP A 28 0.48 10.82 -17.90
N GLU A 29 -0.84 10.78 -17.70
CA GLU A 29 -1.52 11.35 -16.54
C GLU A 29 -1.22 10.59 -15.25
N GLU A 30 -0.79 9.33 -15.36
CA GLU A 30 -0.47 8.44 -14.23
C GLU A 30 1.04 8.11 -14.14
N TRP A 31 1.85 8.67 -15.05
CA TRP A 31 3.28 8.36 -15.12
C TRP A 31 4.08 9.12 -14.05
N TRP A 32 4.64 8.38 -13.10
CA TRP A 32 5.60 8.88 -12.11
C TRP A 32 6.63 7.79 -11.80
N THR A 33 7.76 8.16 -11.18
CA THR A 33 8.73 7.18 -10.67
C THR A 33 9.28 7.62 -9.30
N TYR A 34 10.13 6.79 -8.69
CA TYR A 34 10.84 7.16 -7.46
C TYR A 34 12.13 7.94 -7.72
N ASP A 35 12.61 8.00 -8.96
CA ASP A 35 13.94 8.49 -9.29
C ASP A 35 13.95 9.55 -10.41
N GLY A 36 15.04 10.32 -10.47
CA GLY A 36 15.30 11.25 -11.56
C GLY A 36 14.23 12.37 -11.71
N ILE A 37 13.98 12.78 -12.94
CA ILE A 37 13.12 13.93 -13.27
C ILE A 37 11.63 13.67 -13.06
N SER A 38 11.23 12.42 -12.88
CA SER A 38 9.87 12.01 -12.51
C SER A 38 9.77 11.50 -11.08
N GLY A 39 10.80 11.76 -10.27
CA GLY A 39 10.87 11.41 -8.85
C GLY A 39 10.07 12.35 -7.94
N PRO A 40 9.95 12.02 -6.63
CA PRO A 40 9.14 12.76 -5.65
C PRO A 40 9.38 14.27 -5.61
N ALA A 41 10.63 14.70 -5.81
CA ALA A 41 11.01 16.12 -5.83
C ALA A 41 10.32 16.93 -6.95
N PHE A 42 9.80 16.27 -7.99
CA PHE A 42 9.25 16.89 -9.19
C PHE A 42 7.78 16.56 -9.45
N TRP A 43 7.14 15.65 -8.70
CA TRP A 43 5.76 15.22 -8.95
C TRP A 43 4.77 16.37 -9.10
N GLY A 44 4.81 17.37 -8.21
CA GLY A 44 3.91 18.52 -8.28
C GLY A 44 4.25 19.55 -9.37
N LEU A 45 5.31 19.33 -10.15
CA LEU A 45 5.69 20.15 -11.30
C LEU A 45 5.35 19.47 -12.64
N ILE A 46 5.37 18.13 -12.69
CA ILE A 46 5.16 17.37 -13.92
C ILE A 46 3.68 17.15 -14.26
N ASN A 47 2.80 17.15 -13.25
CA ASN A 47 1.36 17.00 -13.45
C ASN A 47 0.59 18.10 -12.69
N PRO A 48 -0.20 18.95 -13.38
CA PRO A 48 -1.02 19.98 -12.74
C PRO A 48 -1.98 19.45 -11.69
N GLU A 49 -2.51 18.23 -11.84
CA GLU A 49 -3.43 17.62 -10.85
C GLU A 49 -2.70 17.26 -9.55
N TRP A 50 -1.38 17.11 -9.58
CA TRP A 50 -0.53 16.77 -8.43
C TRP A 50 0.12 18.00 -7.78
N TRP A 51 -0.38 19.21 -8.06
CA TRP A 51 0.19 20.46 -7.53
C TRP A 51 0.33 20.47 -5.99
N LEU A 52 -0.51 19.72 -5.28
CA LEU A 52 -0.44 19.54 -3.83
C LEU A 52 0.84 18.84 -3.37
N CYS A 53 1.51 18.03 -4.20
CA CYS A 53 2.80 17.42 -3.86
C CYS A 53 3.90 18.48 -3.67
N ASN A 54 3.73 19.69 -4.24
CA ASN A 54 4.68 20.81 -4.09
C ASN A 54 4.13 21.91 -3.17
N LYS A 55 2.82 22.19 -3.23
CA LYS A 55 2.21 23.34 -2.52
C LYS A 55 1.35 22.95 -1.32
N GLY A 56 1.04 21.67 -1.16
CA GLY A 56 0.30 21.16 -0.01
C GLY A 56 1.08 21.40 1.28
N ARG A 57 0.35 21.63 2.38
CA ARG A 57 0.92 21.85 3.72
C ARG A 57 0.73 20.67 4.67
N ARG A 58 0.31 19.57 4.06
CA ARG A 58 -0.39 18.44 4.66
C ARG A 58 -0.06 17.24 3.79
N GLN A 59 1.23 17.02 3.55
CA GLN A 59 1.74 15.90 2.76
C GLN A 59 2.43 14.94 3.70
N SER A 60 2.23 13.65 3.45
CA SER A 60 2.98 12.56 4.05
C SER A 60 4.06 12.10 3.05
N PRO A 61 5.11 11.41 3.50
CA PRO A 61 5.42 11.06 4.90
C PRO A 61 5.95 12.24 5.72
N VAL A 62 6.18 12.01 7.01
CA VAL A 62 6.84 12.96 7.92
C VAL A 62 7.92 12.27 8.78
N ASN A 63 8.84 13.09 9.30
CA ASN A 63 9.70 12.70 10.42
C ASN A 63 8.96 12.93 11.74
N LEU A 64 9.00 11.94 12.62
CA LEU A 64 8.41 12.02 13.93
C LEU A 64 9.48 12.19 14.99
N GLU A 65 9.40 13.29 15.71
CA GLU A 65 10.33 13.65 16.76
C GLU A 65 9.65 13.42 18.11
N PRO A 66 9.92 12.32 18.83
CA PRO A 66 9.24 11.98 20.08
C PRO A 66 9.30 13.09 21.13
N THR A 67 10.33 13.93 21.10
CA THR A 67 10.50 15.10 21.98
C THR A 67 9.51 16.23 21.69
N GLN A 68 8.95 16.29 20.48
CA GLN A 68 7.95 17.29 20.06
C GLN A 68 6.52 16.74 20.10
N LEU A 69 6.33 15.43 20.34
CA LEU A 69 5.01 14.82 20.40
C LEU A 69 4.25 15.24 21.65
N LEU A 70 2.97 15.56 21.47
CA LEU A 70 2.05 15.85 22.57
C LEU A 70 1.32 14.58 22.98
N PHE A 71 1.41 14.26 24.28
CA PHE A 71 0.64 13.15 24.85
C PHE A 71 -0.82 13.57 25.05
N ASP A 72 -1.75 12.84 24.43
CA ASP A 72 -3.19 13.00 24.66
C ASP A 72 -3.70 11.88 25.60
N PRO A 73 -4.06 12.19 26.86
CA PRO A 73 -4.56 11.20 27.81
C PRO A 73 -5.96 10.67 27.47
N ASN A 74 -6.71 11.36 26.59
CA ASN A 74 -8.08 10.95 26.22
C ASN A 74 -8.10 10.04 24.99
N LEU A 75 -6.95 9.85 24.33
CA LEU A 75 -6.83 9.05 23.14
C LEU A 75 -7.18 7.58 23.42
N GLN A 76 -8.24 7.10 22.78
CA GLN A 76 -8.68 5.72 22.93
C GLN A 76 -7.70 4.75 22.25
N PRO A 77 -7.67 3.46 22.64
CA PRO A 77 -6.96 2.45 21.89
C PRO A 77 -7.44 2.38 20.43
N LEU A 78 -6.51 2.13 19.50
CA LEU A 78 -6.87 1.80 18.13
C LEU A 78 -7.36 0.34 18.08
N HIS A 79 -8.49 0.12 17.44
CA HIS A 79 -9.11 -1.18 17.25
C HIS A 79 -9.10 -1.56 15.78
N LEU A 80 -8.57 -2.75 15.49
CA LEU A 80 -8.61 -3.39 14.19
C LEU A 80 -9.28 -4.76 14.36
N ASP A 81 -10.35 -5.01 13.61
CA ASP A 81 -11.04 -6.29 13.66
C ASP A 81 -10.11 -7.44 13.21
N LYS A 82 -10.25 -8.60 13.87
CA LYS A 82 -9.41 -9.77 13.60
C LYS A 82 -10.20 -10.80 12.78
N HIS A 83 -10.40 -10.49 11.51
CA HIS A 83 -11.00 -11.42 10.55
C HIS A 83 -9.95 -11.87 9.53
N ARG A 84 -10.11 -13.11 9.05
CA ARG A 84 -9.40 -13.57 7.85
C ARG A 84 -10.05 -12.95 6.63
N ILE A 85 -9.21 -12.46 5.73
CA ILE A 85 -9.65 -11.84 4.50
C ILE A 85 -8.90 -12.47 3.34
N ASN A 86 -9.61 -12.58 2.23
CA ASN A 86 -9.03 -12.92 0.94
C ASN A 86 -8.78 -11.64 0.17
N GLY A 87 -7.73 -11.65 -0.62
CA GLY A 87 -7.36 -10.53 -1.45
C GLY A 87 -6.48 -10.94 -2.61
N VAL A 88 -6.17 -9.93 -3.41
CA VAL A 88 -5.27 -10.02 -4.54
C VAL A 88 -3.95 -9.37 -4.14
N LEU A 89 -2.86 -10.09 -4.31
CA LEU A 89 -1.52 -9.56 -4.20
C LEU A 89 -1.06 -9.09 -5.58
N ALA A 90 -0.61 -7.86 -5.71
CA ALA A 90 -0.23 -7.25 -6.97
C ALA A 90 1.10 -6.51 -6.86
N ASN A 91 1.90 -6.61 -7.92
CA ASN A 91 3.03 -5.71 -8.13
C ASN A 91 2.59 -4.62 -9.09
N THR A 92 2.46 -3.38 -8.62
CA THR A 92 1.99 -2.27 -9.45
C THR A 92 3.09 -1.72 -10.37
N GLY A 93 4.32 -2.21 -10.24
CA GLY A 93 5.52 -1.59 -10.81
C GLY A 93 6.15 -0.53 -9.89
N HIS A 94 5.40 -0.05 -8.90
CA HIS A 94 5.87 0.93 -7.91
C HIS A 94 5.86 0.39 -6.48
N SER A 95 4.89 -0.46 -6.14
CA SER A 95 4.73 -1.02 -4.82
C SER A 95 4.18 -2.45 -4.90
N VAL A 96 4.32 -3.20 -3.82
CA VAL A 96 3.57 -4.44 -3.62
C VAL A 96 2.32 -4.11 -2.82
N VAL A 97 1.17 -4.38 -3.43
CA VAL A 97 -0.14 -4.08 -2.87
C VAL A 97 -0.90 -5.36 -2.62
N PHE A 98 -1.48 -5.50 -1.43
CA PHE A 98 -2.53 -6.48 -1.16
C PHE A 98 -3.86 -5.76 -1.05
N ALA A 99 -4.78 -6.03 -1.96
CA ALA A 99 -6.11 -5.42 -1.97
C ALA A 99 -7.18 -6.46 -1.60
N VAL A 100 -8.12 -6.09 -0.73
CA VAL A 100 -9.23 -6.96 -0.33
C VAL A 100 -10.17 -7.21 -1.51
N GLU A 101 -10.67 -8.43 -1.64
CA GLU A 101 -11.74 -8.73 -2.61
C GLU A 101 -13.07 -8.12 -2.16
N ASN A 102 -13.86 -7.59 -3.10
CA ASN A 102 -15.13 -6.92 -2.79
C ASN A 102 -16.18 -7.85 -2.13
N ASP A 103 -16.05 -9.18 -2.24
CA ASP A 103 -17.00 -10.18 -1.72
C ASP A 103 -16.54 -10.79 -0.37
N THR A 104 -15.91 -10.00 0.50
CA THR A 104 -15.63 -10.48 1.85
C THR A 104 -16.92 -10.54 2.67
N ARG A 105 -17.30 -11.74 3.12
CA ARG A 105 -18.44 -11.97 4.04
C ARG A 105 -18.32 -11.19 5.35
N HIS A 106 -17.10 -10.86 5.77
CA HIS A 106 -16.81 -10.16 7.02
C HIS A 106 -15.83 -9.01 6.75
N PRO A 107 -16.29 -7.75 6.69
CA PRO A 107 -15.40 -6.61 6.56
C PRO A 107 -14.52 -6.46 7.82
N VAL A 108 -13.29 -5.97 7.63
CA VAL A 108 -12.38 -5.62 8.73
C VAL A 108 -12.53 -4.12 9.01
N ASN A 109 -13.03 -3.77 10.19
CA ASN A 109 -13.17 -2.36 10.57
C ASN A 109 -11.94 -1.84 11.33
N ILE A 110 -11.68 -0.55 11.15
CA ILE A 110 -10.68 0.26 11.84
C ILE A 110 -11.42 1.35 12.61
N SER A 111 -11.22 1.42 13.93
CA SER A 111 -11.93 2.36 14.80
C SER A 111 -11.13 2.71 16.06
N GLY A 112 -11.63 3.64 16.87
CA GLY A 112 -10.93 4.12 18.06
C GLY A 112 -9.72 4.97 17.71
N GLY A 113 -8.77 5.13 18.63
CA GLY A 113 -7.67 6.07 18.42
C GLY A 113 -8.18 7.50 18.23
N PRO A 114 -7.64 8.24 17.26
CA PRO A 114 -8.11 9.59 16.93
C PRO A 114 -9.28 9.61 15.94
N LEU A 115 -9.83 8.45 15.56
CA LEU A 115 -10.81 8.34 14.49
C LEU A 115 -12.21 8.69 15.00
N SER A 116 -12.85 9.68 14.35
CA SER A 116 -14.24 10.05 14.63
C SER A 116 -15.26 9.14 13.95
N TYR A 117 -14.83 8.36 12.96
CA TYR A 117 -15.69 7.50 12.14
C TYR A 117 -15.22 6.06 12.17
N ARG A 118 -16.11 5.16 11.74
CA ARG A 118 -15.73 3.80 11.38
C ARG A 118 -15.13 3.80 9.98
N TYR A 119 -13.96 3.19 9.87
CA TYR A 119 -13.32 2.93 8.59
C TYR A 119 -13.33 1.43 8.30
N GLN A 120 -13.33 1.07 7.03
CA GLN A 120 -13.21 -0.31 6.57
C GLN A 120 -11.89 -0.48 5.83
N PHE A 121 -11.14 -1.51 6.19
CA PHE A 121 -9.91 -1.92 5.51
C PHE A 121 -10.14 -2.13 4.00
N HIS A 122 -9.20 -1.66 3.19
CA HIS A 122 -9.24 -1.80 1.74
C HIS A 122 -7.97 -2.46 1.20
N GLU A 123 -6.80 -1.93 1.52
CA GLU A 123 -5.54 -2.39 0.94
C GLU A 123 -4.34 -2.18 1.86
N ILE A 124 -3.27 -2.92 1.60
CA ILE A 124 -1.97 -2.82 2.25
C ILE A 124 -0.93 -2.51 1.19
N HIS A 125 -0.09 -1.51 1.43
CA HIS A 125 1.08 -1.19 0.61
C HIS A 125 2.35 -1.53 1.38
N LEU A 126 3.35 -2.04 0.68
CA LEU A 126 4.68 -2.32 1.22
C LEU A 126 5.72 -1.43 0.53
N HIS A 127 6.35 -0.57 1.32
CA HIS A 127 7.50 0.25 0.92
C HIS A 127 8.75 -0.35 1.54
N PHE A 128 9.81 -0.50 0.76
CA PHE A 128 11.07 -1.10 1.20
C PHE A 128 12.24 -0.52 0.41
N GLY A 129 13.42 -0.53 1.02
CA GLY A 129 14.63 0.00 0.40
C GLY A 129 15.44 -1.07 -0.31
N ALA A 130 16.51 -0.62 -0.97
CA ALA A 130 17.49 -1.51 -1.59
C ALA A 130 18.39 -2.22 -0.55
N ASP A 131 18.50 -1.68 0.66
CA ASP A 131 19.24 -2.27 1.77
C ASP A 131 18.54 -1.99 3.11
N ASP A 132 19.00 -2.65 4.17
CA ASP A 132 18.35 -2.68 5.48
C ASP A 132 18.39 -1.35 6.26
N ARG A 133 19.04 -0.30 5.74
CA ARG A 133 19.19 1.00 6.41
C ARG A 133 18.13 2.02 5.99
N ILE A 134 17.46 1.77 4.86
CA ILE A 134 16.48 2.69 4.25
C ILE A 134 15.28 1.89 3.76
N GLY A 135 14.12 2.54 3.61
CA GLY A 135 12.96 1.91 2.97
C GLY A 135 11.61 2.39 3.47
N SER A 136 11.49 2.70 4.75
CA SER A 136 10.30 3.37 5.28
C SER A 136 10.19 4.77 4.71
N GLU A 137 8.95 5.22 4.49
CA GLU A 137 8.67 6.58 4.06
C GLU A 137 8.70 7.52 5.27
N HIS A 138 8.03 7.11 6.36
CA HIS A 138 8.09 7.78 7.65
C HIS A 138 9.43 7.47 8.35
N THR A 139 9.87 8.43 9.17
CA THR A 139 11.09 8.31 9.97
C THR A 139 10.82 8.68 11.43
N VAL A 140 11.67 8.21 12.35
CA VAL A 140 11.59 8.57 13.78
C VAL A 140 12.93 9.16 14.20
N ASP A 141 12.95 10.40 14.68
CA ASP A 141 14.17 11.18 14.95
C ASP A 141 15.16 11.14 13.78
N GLY A 142 14.66 11.24 12.54
CA GLY A 142 15.44 11.18 11.31
C GLY A 142 15.92 9.78 10.92
N HIS A 143 15.59 8.75 11.70
CA HIS A 143 15.98 7.37 11.41
C HIS A 143 14.91 6.69 10.54
N ALA A 144 15.36 6.16 9.41
CA ALA A 144 14.57 5.29 8.54
C ALA A 144 14.63 3.82 9.02
N PHE A 145 13.65 3.05 8.58
CA PHE A 145 13.53 1.62 8.82
C PHE A 145 13.66 0.87 7.48
N PRO A 146 14.08 -0.41 7.49
CA PRO A 146 14.19 -1.21 6.27
C PRO A 146 12.92 -1.27 5.40
N ALA A 147 11.74 -1.21 6.03
CA ALA A 147 10.47 -1.23 5.34
C ALA A 147 9.36 -0.55 6.15
N GLU A 148 8.29 -0.15 5.45
CA GLU A 148 7.05 0.35 6.01
C GLU A 148 5.85 -0.36 5.37
N LEU A 149 4.93 -0.84 6.21
CA LEU A 149 3.66 -1.40 5.78
C LEU A 149 2.57 -0.39 6.09
N GLN A 150 1.87 0.07 5.05
CA GLN A 150 0.79 1.04 5.16
C GLN A 150 -0.55 0.35 4.93
N ILE A 151 -1.40 0.36 5.95
CA ILE A 151 -2.75 -0.21 5.91
C ILE A 151 -3.74 0.90 5.61
N PHE A 152 -4.41 0.84 4.46
CA PHE A 152 -5.41 1.82 4.05
C PHE A 152 -6.82 1.31 4.27
N GLY A 153 -7.70 2.23 4.66
CA GLY A 153 -9.13 2.01 4.72
C GLY A 153 -9.91 3.26 4.35
N PHE A 154 -11.19 3.10 4.05
CA PHE A 154 -12.09 4.21 3.72
C PHE A 154 -13.17 4.37 4.77
N ASN A 155 -13.71 5.57 4.90
CA ASN A 155 -14.80 5.90 5.81
C ASN A 155 -16.10 5.26 5.32
N SER A 156 -16.34 4.01 5.75
CA SER A 156 -17.51 3.22 5.39
C SER A 156 -18.79 3.70 6.06
N GLN A 157 -18.69 4.64 7.00
CA GLN A 157 -19.85 5.30 7.59
C GLN A 157 -20.44 6.39 6.68
N LEU A 158 -19.63 7.02 5.84
CA LEU A 158 -20.05 8.13 4.97
C LEU A 158 -20.04 7.80 3.47
N TYR A 159 -19.25 6.82 3.05
CA TYR A 159 -19.05 6.49 1.63
C TYR A 159 -19.27 5.00 1.36
N ASN A 160 -19.72 4.69 0.14
CA ASN A 160 -20.06 3.32 -0.25
C ASN A 160 -18.84 2.46 -0.59
N ASN A 161 -17.75 3.10 -1.03
CA ASN A 161 -16.53 2.42 -1.47
C ASN A 161 -15.32 3.35 -1.34
N PHE A 162 -14.12 2.78 -1.52
CA PHE A 162 -12.86 3.50 -1.40
C PHE A 162 -12.70 4.62 -2.44
N SER A 163 -13.11 4.39 -3.69
CA SER A 163 -13.01 5.37 -4.79
C SER A 163 -13.79 6.64 -4.49
N ASP A 164 -15.03 6.51 -3.98
CA ASP A 164 -15.88 7.65 -3.61
C ASP A 164 -15.28 8.48 -2.47
N ALA A 165 -14.53 7.83 -1.57
CA ALA A 165 -13.95 8.44 -0.38
C ALA A 165 -12.57 9.07 -0.64
N LEU A 166 -11.82 8.61 -1.65
CA LEU A 166 -10.41 8.92 -1.88
C LEU A 166 -10.10 10.42 -1.90
N HIS A 167 -10.97 11.21 -2.53
CA HIS A 167 -10.79 12.66 -2.68
C HIS A 167 -11.64 13.48 -1.71
N LYS A 168 -12.09 12.88 -0.61
CA LYS A 168 -12.95 13.53 0.38
C LYS A 168 -12.23 13.73 1.70
N ALA A 169 -12.52 14.85 2.36
CA ALA A 169 -12.03 15.10 3.70
C ALA A 169 -12.48 13.98 4.65
N GLN A 170 -11.55 13.45 5.45
CA GLN A 170 -11.80 12.31 6.35
C GLN A 170 -12.30 11.04 5.63
N GLY A 171 -12.11 10.95 4.32
CA GLY A 171 -12.53 9.80 3.51
C GLY A 171 -11.63 8.59 3.68
N ILE A 172 -10.34 8.79 3.99
CA ILE A 172 -9.33 7.73 4.07
C ILE A 172 -8.69 7.72 5.46
N VAL A 173 -8.31 6.53 5.92
CA VAL A 173 -7.43 6.31 7.04
C VAL A 173 -6.22 5.49 6.58
N ALA A 174 -5.04 5.83 7.08
CA ALA A 174 -3.84 5.05 6.91
C ALA A 174 -3.25 4.68 8.28
N VAL A 175 -2.79 3.44 8.44
CA VAL A 175 -2.01 2.99 9.59
C VAL A 175 -0.65 2.51 9.10
N SER A 176 0.39 3.26 9.43
CA SER A 176 1.77 2.90 9.12
C SER A 176 2.38 2.02 10.21
N LEU A 177 2.99 0.92 9.80
CA LEU A 177 3.81 0.04 10.64
C LEU A 177 5.25 0.10 10.12
N LEU A 178 6.18 0.51 10.97
CA LEU A 178 7.61 0.53 10.67
C LEU A 178 8.22 -0.84 10.98
N LEU A 179 8.98 -1.42 10.06
CA LEU A 179 9.51 -2.77 10.16
C LEU A 179 11.01 -2.72 10.48
N GLN A 180 11.40 -3.36 11.57
CA GLN A 180 12.80 -3.54 11.95
C GLN A 180 13.21 -5.00 11.75
N LEU A 181 14.46 -5.21 11.35
CA LEU A 181 15.05 -6.55 11.33
C LEU A 181 15.08 -7.15 12.73
N GLY A 182 14.83 -8.45 12.81
CA GLY A 182 15.00 -9.24 14.02
C GLY A 182 15.52 -10.63 13.70
N ASP A 183 15.93 -11.36 14.73
CA ASP A 183 16.56 -12.68 14.57
C ASP A 183 15.57 -13.76 14.10
N LEU A 184 14.27 -13.55 14.31
CA LEU A 184 13.22 -14.51 13.99
C LEU A 184 12.32 -13.99 12.87
N SER A 185 12.00 -14.87 11.91
CA SER A 185 11.01 -14.59 10.87
C SER A 185 9.61 -14.40 11.46
N ASN A 186 8.94 -13.31 11.09
CA ASN A 186 7.57 -13.04 11.49
C ASN A 186 6.59 -13.92 10.67
N PRO A 187 5.81 -14.81 11.32
CA PRO A 187 4.93 -15.75 10.61
C PRO A 187 3.78 -15.07 9.84
N GLU A 188 3.29 -13.93 10.31
CA GLU A 188 2.21 -13.19 9.63
C GLU A 188 2.75 -12.55 8.34
N LEU A 189 3.90 -11.87 8.42
CA LEU A 189 4.56 -11.31 7.24
C LEU A 189 5.05 -12.40 6.27
N ARG A 190 5.37 -13.60 6.78
CA ARG A 190 5.77 -14.74 5.96
C ARG A 190 4.66 -15.17 4.99
N THR A 191 3.40 -15.10 5.43
CA THR A 191 2.24 -15.44 4.58
C THR A 191 2.20 -14.57 3.32
N PHE A 192 2.55 -13.29 3.46
CA PHE A 192 2.64 -12.35 2.34
C PHE A 192 3.91 -12.54 1.51
N THR A 193 5.07 -12.58 2.18
CA THR A 193 6.37 -12.60 1.49
C THR A 193 6.64 -13.89 0.70
N GLN A 194 6.07 -15.03 1.12
CA GLN A 194 6.20 -16.30 0.38
C GLN A 194 5.51 -16.29 -1.00
N GLN A 195 4.58 -15.36 -1.24
CA GLN A 195 3.87 -15.25 -2.51
C GLN A 195 4.55 -14.26 -3.48
N LEU A 196 5.59 -13.53 -3.06
CA LEU A 196 6.22 -12.50 -3.89
C LEU A 196 6.85 -13.04 -5.17
N ASP A 197 7.32 -14.29 -5.16
CA ASP A 197 7.83 -14.97 -6.37
C ASP A 197 6.77 -15.13 -7.47
N LYS A 198 5.48 -14.99 -7.14
CA LYS A 198 4.36 -15.05 -8.10
C LYS A 198 4.07 -13.71 -8.78
N ILE A 199 4.64 -12.61 -8.29
CA ILE A 199 4.42 -11.24 -8.78
C ILE A 199 5.72 -10.47 -8.94
N LYS A 200 6.74 -11.12 -9.52
CA LYS A 200 8.10 -10.59 -9.62
C LYS A 200 8.17 -9.32 -10.47
N TYR A 201 7.33 -9.22 -11.50
CA TYR A 201 7.35 -8.11 -12.45
C TYR A 201 6.14 -7.18 -12.27
N GLY A 202 6.34 -5.90 -12.56
CA GLY A 202 5.27 -4.91 -12.56
C GLY A 202 4.11 -5.31 -13.48
N GLY A 203 2.89 -5.14 -12.98
CA GLY A 203 1.64 -5.55 -13.63
C GLY A 203 1.19 -6.98 -13.30
N GLU A 204 2.02 -7.80 -12.64
CA GLU A 204 1.62 -9.14 -12.22
C GLU A 204 0.72 -9.12 -10.99
N ARG A 205 -0.22 -10.08 -10.94
CA ARG A 205 -1.21 -10.25 -9.87
C ARG A 205 -1.36 -11.72 -9.51
N PHE A 206 -1.64 -11.97 -8.24
CA PHE A 206 -1.88 -13.30 -7.69
C PHE A 206 -3.10 -13.26 -6.76
N ASP A 207 -4.15 -13.96 -7.16
CA ASP A 207 -5.45 -13.99 -6.48
C ASP A 207 -5.51 -14.99 -5.32
N ASN A 208 -6.56 -14.91 -4.50
CA ASN A 208 -6.85 -15.83 -3.40
C ASN A 208 -5.76 -15.92 -2.32
N VAL A 209 -5.06 -14.81 -2.06
CA VAL A 209 -4.13 -14.75 -0.93
C VAL A 209 -4.94 -14.59 0.36
N THR A 210 -4.91 -15.61 1.21
CA THR A 210 -5.57 -15.56 2.52
C THR A 210 -4.60 -14.96 3.55
N ASN A 211 -4.92 -13.79 4.07
CA ASN A 211 -4.15 -13.23 5.19
C ASN A 211 -4.80 -13.63 6.53
N SER A 212 -3.98 -14.19 7.41
CA SER A 212 -4.32 -14.33 8.83
C SER A 212 -4.31 -12.92 9.40
N GLY A 213 -5.47 -12.38 9.80
CA GLY A 213 -5.61 -10.97 10.20
C GLY A 213 -4.42 -10.46 11.01
N VAL A 214 -3.81 -9.35 10.54
CA VAL A 214 -2.60 -8.76 11.12
C VAL A 214 -2.82 -8.54 12.60
N THR A 215 -2.24 -9.40 13.43
CA THR A 215 -2.40 -9.28 14.89
C THR A 215 -1.31 -8.35 15.40
N VAL A 216 -1.65 -7.07 15.57
CA VAL A 216 -0.82 -6.12 16.34
C VAL A 216 -0.82 -6.58 17.80
N ARG A 217 0.24 -7.27 18.24
CA ARG A 217 0.41 -7.66 19.64
C ARG A 217 1.14 -6.55 20.40
N ARG A 218 0.55 -6.07 21.51
CA ARG A 218 1.28 -5.32 22.54
C ARG A 218 2.27 -6.28 23.21
N GLY A 219 3.52 -6.31 22.76
CA GLY A 219 4.57 -7.06 23.43
C GLY A 219 5.78 -7.30 22.55
N GLY A 220 6.85 -6.54 22.80
CA GLY A 220 8.22 -6.86 22.33
C GLY A 220 8.74 -6.05 21.15
N VAL A 221 7.87 -5.49 20.32
CA VAL A 221 8.25 -4.52 19.29
C VAL A 221 7.71 -3.18 19.74
N ALA A 222 8.58 -2.19 19.91
CA ALA A 222 8.17 -0.80 19.97
C ALA A 222 7.57 -0.46 18.60
N ILE A 223 6.30 -0.82 18.39
CA ILE A 223 5.49 -0.30 17.30
C ILE A 223 5.18 1.12 17.76
N ASN A 224 6.13 2.02 17.54
CA ASN A 224 5.86 3.43 17.56
C ASN A 224 4.86 3.64 16.43
N LEU A 225 3.59 3.65 16.80
CA LEU A 225 2.51 4.15 15.94
C LEU A 225 2.83 5.61 15.74
N ALA A 226 3.59 5.82 14.69
CA ALA A 226 3.81 7.04 13.98
C ALA A 226 2.48 7.56 13.45
N LYS A 227 1.61 8.05 14.35
CA LYS A 227 0.29 8.57 13.99
C LYS A 227 0.46 9.97 13.42
N THR A 228 0.79 10.05 12.15
CA THR A 228 0.62 11.28 11.39
C THR A 228 -0.84 11.36 10.98
N ILE A 229 -1.63 12.13 11.73
CA ILE A 229 -2.90 12.66 11.22
C ILE A 229 -2.54 13.91 10.44
N ILE A 230 -2.94 13.96 9.18
CA ILE A 230 -2.95 15.17 8.37
C ILE A 230 -4.40 15.56 8.09
#